data_AF-A0AA91RFC8-F1
#
_entry.id   AF-A0AA91RFC8-F1
#
_cell.length_a   1.000
_cell.length_b   1.000
_cell.length_c   1.000
_cell.angle_alpha   90.00
_cell.angle_beta   90.00
_cell.angle_gamma   90.00
#
_symmetry.space_group_name_H-M   'P 1'
#
loop_
_entity.id
_entity.type
_entity.pdbx_description
1 polymer ?
#
loop_
_entity_poly.entity_id
_entity_poly.type
_entity_poly.pdbx_seq_one_letter_code
_entity_poly.pdbx_strand_id
1 'polypeptide(L)' 'MEAEHQAIIRDVLAAGDFWGGAGSTACQEFITQLGRNFQVIYEQANAHGQKVQTAGSNMASTDSAVGSSWA' A
#
# COMPACT_ATOMS: atom_id res chain seq x y z
N MET A 1 -1.89 2.49 -6.76
CA MET A 1 -1.34 1.26 -6.14
C MET A 1 -2.17 0.05 -6.53
N GLU A 2 -3.47 0.00 -6.24
CA GLU A 2 -4.32 -1.13 -6.66
C GLU A 2 -4.37 -1.34 -8.19
N ALA A 3 -4.44 -0.26 -8.96
CA ALA A 3 -4.37 -0.35 -10.43
C ALA A 3 -3.06 -0.98 -10.95
N GLU A 4 -1.93 -0.68 -10.30
CA GLU A 4 -0.62 -1.25 -10.65
C GLU A 4 -0.51 -2.71 -10.25
N HIS A 5 -1.01 -3.07 -9.05
CA HIS A 5 -1.08 -4.46 -8.61
C HIS A 5 -1.87 -5.31 -9.60
N GLN A 6 -3.04 -4.82 -10.05
CA GLN A 6 -3.85 -5.51 -11.05
C GLN A 6 -3.17 -5.56 -12.43
N ALA A 7 -2.41 -4.53 -12.81
CA ALA A 7 -1.64 -4.55 -14.04
C ALA A 7 -0.56 -5.65 -14.02
N ILE A 8 0.20 -5.73 -12.93
CA ILE A 8 1.21 -6.78 -12.75
C ILE A 8 0.58 -8.18 -12.79
N ILE A 9 -0.57 -8.39 -12.13
CA ILE A 9 -1.28 -9.68 -12.20
C ILE A 9 -1.68 -10.02 -13.64
N ARG A 10 -2.21 -9.05 -14.41
CA ARG A 10 -2.56 -9.28 -15.81
C ARG A 10 -1.35 -9.68 -16.65
N ASP A 11 -0.22 -9.01 -16.46
CA ASP A 11 1.01 -9.30 -17.19
C ASP A 11 1.57 -10.68 -16.84
N VAL A 12 1.52 -11.07 -15.55
CA VAL A 12 1.92 -12.41 -15.09
C VAL A 12 1.05 -13.49 -15.71
N LEU A 13 -0.26 -13.28 -15.76
CA LEU A 13 -1.20 -14.24 -16.36
C LEU A 13 -1.00 -14.32 -17.88
N ALA A 14 -0.78 -13.19 -18.55
CA ALA A 14 -0.49 -13.15 -19.99
C ALA A 14 0.84 -13.86 -20.33
N ALA A 15 1.83 -13.77 -19.44
CA ALA A 15 3.10 -14.50 -19.53
C ALA A 15 3.06 -15.88 -18.86
N GLY A 16 1.87 -16.46 -18.63
CA GLY A 16 1.69 -17.68 -17.85
C GLY A 16 2.47 -18.90 -18.37
N ASP A 17 2.75 -18.96 -19.67
CA ASP A 17 3.53 -20.04 -20.30
C ASP A 17 4.94 -20.18 -19.70
N PHE A 18 5.55 -19.08 -19.24
CA PHE A 18 6.83 -19.10 -18.52
C PHE A 18 6.78 -20.01 -17.28
N TRP A 19 5.62 -20.09 -16.64
CA TRP A 19 5.37 -20.87 -15.43
C TRP A 19 4.75 -22.25 -15.70
N GLY A 20 4.64 -22.68 -16.96
CA GLY A 20 3.90 -23.90 -17.32
C GLY A 20 2.39 -23.70 -17.43
N GLY A 21 1.95 -22.47 -17.68
CA GLY A 21 0.56 -22.06 -17.88
C GLY A 21 0.02 -21.21 -16.72
N ALA A 22 -0.95 -20.34 -17.00
CA ALA A 22 -1.54 -19.44 -16.00
C ALA A 22 -2.23 -20.18 -14.83
N GLY A 23 -2.70 -21.41 -15.07
CA GLY A 23 -3.28 -22.28 -14.04
C GLY A 23 -2.27 -23.14 -13.29
N SER A 24 -0.97 -23.04 -13.60
CA SER A 24 0.04 -23.85 -12.94
C SER A 24 0.21 -23.46 -11.47
N THR A 25 0.61 -24.42 -10.63
CA THR A 25 0.89 -24.17 -9.21
C THR A 25 1.92 -23.06 -9.03
N ALA A 26 2.97 -23.02 -9.87
CA ALA A 26 4.01 -22.01 -9.77
C ALA A 26 3.49 -20.59 -10.07
N CYS A 27 2.65 -20.43 -11.11
CA CYS A 27 2.05 -19.14 -11.46
C CYS A 27 1.11 -18.65 -10.34
N GLN A 28 0.27 -19.54 -9.82
CA GLN A 28 -0.68 -19.22 -8.75
C GLN A 28 0.04 -18.88 -7.44
N GLU A 29 1.12 -19.59 -7.11
CA GLU A 29 1.92 -19.30 -5.91
C GLU A 29 2.62 -17.93 -6.01
N PHE A 30 3.15 -17.57 -7.18
CA PHE A 30 3.70 -16.25 -7.43
C PHE A 30 2.65 -15.15 -7.20
N ILE A 31 1.47 -15.28 -7.83
CA ILE A 31 0.36 -14.32 -7.68
C ILE A 31 -0.06 -14.19 -6.21
N THR A 32 -0.11 -15.32 -5.49
CA THR A 32 -0.47 -15.34 -4.07
C THR A 32 0.56 -14.59 -3.21
N GLN A 33 1.86 -14.82 -3.43
CA GLN A 33 2.92 -14.09 -2.71
C GLN A 33 2.91 -12.60 -3.04
N LEU A 34 2.67 -12.25 -4.31
CA LEU A 34 2.53 -10.87 -4.74
C LEU A 34 1.39 -10.18 -3.97
N GLY A 35 0.22 -10.81 -3.91
CA GLY A 35 -0.93 -10.30 -3.17
C GLY A 35 -0.65 -10.09 -1.68
N ARG A 36 0.06 -11.02 -1.02
CA ARG A 36 0.50 -10.86 0.37
C ARG A 36 1.38 -9.62 0.58
N ASN A 37 2.33 -9.38 -0.32
CA ASN A 37 3.21 -8.21 -0.22
C ASN A 37 2.42 -6.90 -0.39
N PHE A 38 1.50 -6.84 -1.36
CA PHE A 38 0.67 -5.65 -1.55
C PHE A 38 -0.28 -5.40 -0.36
N GLN A 39 -0.82 -6.45 0.24
CA GLN A 39 -1.64 -6.32 1.45
C GLN A 39 -0.87 -5.62 2.58
N VAL A 40 0.38 -6.02 2.83
CA VAL A 40 1.24 -5.35 3.82
C VAL A 40 1.45 -3.88 3.47
N ILE A 41 1.71 -3.57 2.19
CA ILE A 41 1.89 -2.17 1.75
C ILE A 41 0.64 -1.33 2.02
N TYR A 42 -0.56 -1.87 1.77
CA TYR A 42 -1.82 -1.16 2.04
C TYR A 42 -2.03 -0.89 3.53
N GLU A 43 -1.80 -1.89 4.37
CA GLU A 43 -1.91 -1.75 5.82
C GLU A 43 -0.95 -0.69 6.36
N GLN A 44 0.31 -0.73 5.92
CA GLN A 44 1.32 0.25 6.33
C GLN A 44 1.01 1.66 5.81
N ALA A 45 0.52 1.79 4.57
CA ALA A 45 0.12 3.08 4.02
C ALA A 45 -1.04 3.71 4.80
N ASN A 46 -2.04 2.91 5.18
CA ASN A 46 -3.16 3.37 6.01
C ASN A 46 -2.69 3.79 7.41
N ALA A 47 -1.88 2.96 8.08
CA ALA A 47 -1.31 3.27 9.39
C ALA A 47 -0.45 4.54 9.36
N HIS A 48 0.34 4.72 8.29
CA HIS A 48 1.13 5.93 8.08
C HIS A 48 0.24 7.17 7.90
N GLY A 49 -0.82 7.08 7.09
CA GLY A 49 -1.78 8.17 6.90
C GLY A 49 -2.40 8.66 8.22
N GLN A 50 -2.82 7.72 9.09
CA GLN A 50 -3.36 8.06 10.41
C GLN A 50 -2.33 8.75 11.32
N LYS A 51 -1.07 8.30 11.29
CA LYS A 51 0.02 8.95 12.04
C LYS A 51 0.27 10.37 11.56
N VAL A 52 0.31 10.60 10.25
CA VAL A 52 0.48 11.93 9.65
C VAL A 52 -0.67 12.86 10.04
N GLN A 53 -1.92 12.37 9.98
CA GLN A 53 -3.09 13.15 10.41
C GLN A 53 -2.99 13.55 11.89
N THR A 54 -2.64 12.60 12.76
CA THR A 54 -2.43 12.88 14.19
C THR A 54 -1.33 13.91 14.42
N ALA A 55 -0.19 13.78 13.74
CA ALA A 55 0.91 14.73 13.83
C ALA A 55 0.48 16.13 13.36
N GLY A 56 -0.31 16.22 12.29
CA GLY A 56 -0.90 17.46 11.80
C GLY A 56 -1.80 18.13 12.84
N SER A 57 -2.70 17.38 13.47
CA SER A 57 -3.58 17.90 14.53
C SER A 57 -2.79 18.41 15.74
N ASN A 58 -1.76 17.67 16.16
CA ASN A 58 -0.90 18.09 17.27
C ASN A 58 -0.16 19.38 16.94
N MET A 59 0.40 19.47 15.73
CA MET A 59 1.10 20.66 15.26
C MET A 59 0.18 21.88 15.22
N ALA A 60 -1.03 21.75 14.69
CA ALA A 60 -2.02 22.83 14.67
C ALA A 60 -2.41 23.30 16.09
N SER A 61 -2.55 22.36 17.03
CA SER A 61 -2.83 22.68 18.43
C SER A 61 -1.66 23.42 19.09
N THR A 62 -0.42 22.98 18.85
CA THR A 62 0.77 23.64 19.38
C THR A 62 0.92 25.06 18.80
N ASP A 63 0.75 25.22 17.50
CA ASP A 63 0.84 26.52 16.82
C ASP A 63 -0.18 27.52 17.38
N SER A 64 -1.43 27.08 17.58
CA SER A 64 -2.48 27.89 18.21
C SER A 64 -2.14 28.34 19.63
N ALA A 65 -1.53 27.45 20.42
CA ALA A 65 -1.12 27.75 21.79
C ALA A 65 0.03 28.75 21.83
N VAL A 66 1.01 28.61 20.94
CA VAL A 66 2.13 29.56 20.80
C VAL A 66 1.63 30.92 20.34
N GLY A 67 0.78 30.96 19.30
CA GLY A 67 0.19 32.21 18.80
C GLY A 67 -0.60 32.95 19.86
N SER A 68 -1.40 32.23 20.67
CA SER A 68 -2.15 32.82 21.79
C SER A 68 -1.24 33.35 22.91
N SER A 69 -0.05 32.78 23.09
CA SER A 69 0.93 33.24 24.09
C SER A 69 1.64 34.53 23.66
N TRP A 70 1.60 34.89 22.39
CA TRP A 70 2.25 36.09 21.84
C TRP A 70 1.25 37.23 21.54
N ALA A 71 -0.05 36.94 21.55
CA ALA A 71 -1.12 37.93 21.44
C ALA A 71 -1.34 38.66 22.77
#